data_AF-A0A3N8I5C8-F1
#
_entry.id   AF-A0A3N8I5C8-F1
#
_cell.length_a   1.000
_cell.length_b   1.000
_cell.length_c   1.000
_cell.angle_alpha   90.00
_cell.angle_beta   90.00
_cell.angle_gamma   90.00
#
_symmetry.space_group_name_H-M   'P 1'
#
loop_
_entity.id
_entity.type
_entity.pdbx_description
1 polymer ?
#
loop_
_entity_poly.entity_id
_entity_poly.type
_entity_poly.pdbx_seq_one_letter_code
_entity_poly.pdbx_strand_id
1 'polypeptide(L)'
;MFDAEIAAKLLNRGTSQASDQCGRQYLDVLREGQLDFSHRIERLAVEGAGSEVPREIEWLTFGDGSRALRIRTDGAQTGWSEWVSIAKSGGAESIKSANKYIAAQ
;
A
#
# COMPACT_ATOMS: atom_id res chain seq x y z
N MET A 1 0.29 -17.27 -3.84
CA MET A 1 0.64 -17.10 -2.41
C MET A 1 -0.08 -15.83 -1.95
N PHE A 2 -0.23 -15.58 -0.65
CA PHE A 2 -0.92 -14.39 -0.12
C PHE A 2 0.05 -13.50 0.66
N ASP A 3 1.27 -13.33 0.13
CA ASP A 3 2.38 -12.72 0.86
C ASP A 3 2.08 -11.28 1.24
N ALA A 4 1.46 -10.52 0.34
CA ALA A 4 1.00 -9.16 0.63
C ALA A 4 -0.07 -9.09 1.74
N GLU A 5 -1.00 -10.05 1.80
CA GLU A 5 -2.04 -10.08 2.82
C GLU A 5 -1.47 -10.43 4.19
N ILE A 6 -0.58 -11.42 4.22
CA ILE A 6 0.15 -11.82 5.43
C ILE A 6 0.98 -10.65 5.93
N ALA A 7 1.74 -10.00 5.04
CA ALA A 7 2.55 -8.83 5.38
C ALA A 7 1.70 -7.68 5.94
N ALA A 8 0.61 -7.30 5.26
CA ALA A 8 -0.25 -6.22 5.74
C ALA A 8 -0.80 -6.49 7.15
N LYS A 9 -1.26 -7.72 7.43
CA LYS A 9 -1.74 -8.10 8.76
C LYS A 9 -0.64 -8.07 9.83
N LEU A 10 0.54 -8.60 9.53
CA LEU A 10 1.68 -8.59 10.45
C LEU A 10 2.12 -7.16 10.77
N LEU A 11 2.21 -6.32 9.74
CA LEU A 11 2.63 -4.93 9.88
C LEU A 11 1.62 -4.11 10.66
N ASN A 12 0.32 -4.26 10.39
CA ASN A 12 -0.75 -3.54 11.12
C ASN A 12 -0.82 -3.95 12.59
N ARG A 13 -0.53 -5.23 12.89
CA ARG A 13 -0.41 -5.71 14.27
C ARG A 13 0.78 -5.08 14.98
N GLY A 14 1.93 -4.98 14.31
CA GLY A 14 3.14 -4.37 14.88
C GLY A 14 3.02 -2.86 15.08
N THR A 15 2.40 -2.13 14.14
CA THR A 15 2.21 -0.67 14.22
C THR A 15 1.19 -0.27 15.28
N SER A 16 0.23 -1.13 15.63
CA SER A 16 -0.72 -0.87 16.71
C SER A 16 -0.09 -0.91 18.10
N GLN A 17 1.08 -1.56 18.27
CA GLN A 17 1.78 -1.69 19.55
C GLN A 17 3.03 -0.81 19.65
N ALA A 18 3.63 -0.41 18.53
CA ALA A 18 4.82 0.41 18.50
C ALA A 18 4.45 1.83 18.04
N SER A 19 4.35 2.76 18.99
CA SER A 19 4.23 4.19 18.73
C SER A 19 5.46 4.67 17.94
N ASP A 20 5.36 4.74 16.61
CA ASP A 20 6.17 5.47 15.60
C ASP A 20 7.71 5.64 15.77
N GLN A 21 8.36 5.00 16.73
CA GLN A 21 9.65 5.49 17.25
C GLN A 21 10.89 4.71 16.80
N CYS A 22 10.81 3.71 15.91
CA CYS A 22 12.04 3.04 15.49
C CYS A 22 12.09 2.54 14.05
N GLY A 23 12.11 3.49 13.10
CA GLY A 23 12.62 3.25 11.75
C GLY A 23 12.00 2.03 11.03
N ARG A 24 12.77 1.45 10.10
CA ARG A 24 12.35 0.32 9.25
C ARG A 24 12.38 -1.05 9.96
N GLN A 25 12.44 -1.08 11.29
CA GLN A 25 12.51 -2.34 12.07
C GLN A 25 11.24 -3.17 11.95
N TYR A 26 10.09 -2.55 11.68
CA TYR A 26 8.85 -3.28 11.39
C TYR A 26 8.95 -4.17 10.15
N LEU A 27 9.92 -3.96 9.25
CA LEU A 27 10.16 -4.84 8.10
C LEU A 27 10.92 -6.11 8.50
N ASP A 28 11.57 -6.14 9.67
CA ASP A 28 12.30 -7.33 10.12
C ASP A 28 11.35 -8.47 10.45
N VAL A 29 10.11 -8.19 10.90
CA VAL A 29 9.07 -9.23 11.11
C VAL A 29 8.75 -10.00 9.81
N LEU A 30 8.86 -9.33 8.66
CA LEU A 30 8.63 -9.95 7.36
C LEU A 30 9.82 -10.82 6.96
N ARG A 31 11.04 -10.37 7.26
CA ARG A 31 12.28 -11.13 7.03
C ARG A 31 12.35 -12.37 7.92
N GLU A 32 11.95 -12.24 9.18
CA GLU A 32 11.79 -13.37 10.11
C GLU A 32 10.77 -14.39 9.59
N GLY A 33 9.68 -13.89 8.99
CA GLY A 33 8.69 -14.72 8.29
C GLY A 33 9.15 -15.31 6.96
N GLN A 34 10.43 -15.13 6.58
CA GLN A 34 11.01 -15.57 5.31
C GLN A 34 10.28 -15.04 4.07
N LEU A 35 9.64 -13.87 4.18
CA LEU A 35 9.01 -13.21 3.04
C LEU A 35 10.08 -12.48 2.23
N ASP A 36 10.17 -12.82 0.94
CA ASP A 36 11.02 -12.09 -0.02
C ASP A 36 10.24 -10.89 -0.59
N PHE A 37 10.79 -9.69 -0.39
CA PHE A 37 10.13 -8.46 -0.85
C PHE A 37 11.13 -7.37 -1.24
N SER A 38 10.72 -6.57 -2.22
CA SER A 38 11.35 -5.29 -2.54
C SER A 38 10.62 -4.15 -1.84
N HIS A 39 11.37 -3.24 -1.20
CA HIS A 39 10.84 -2.08 -0.49
C HIS A 39 11.07 -0.79 -1.28
N ARG A 40 10.03 0.05 -1.44
CA ARG A 40 10.15 1.39 -2.00
C ARG A 40 9.29 2.40 -1.24
N ILE A 41 9.78 3.63 -1.21
CA ILE A 41 9.08 4.80 -0.68
C ILE A 41 9.20 5.89 -1.73
N GLU A 42 8.09 6.48 -2.13
CA GLU A 42 8.05 7.61 -3.05
C GLU A 42 7.28 8.78 -2.44
N ARG A 43 7.81 9.99 -2.65
CA ARG A 43 7.17 11.23 -2.26
C ARG A 43 6.42 11.78 -3.47
N LEU A 44 5.14 12.04 -3.29
CA LEU A 44 4.29 12.68 -4.27
C LEU A 44 4.02 14.11 -3.83
N ALA A 45 4.52 15.04 -4.64
CA ALA A 45 4.04 16.42 -4.64
C ALA A 45 2.72 16.43 -5.41
N VAL A 46 1.59 16.59 -4.71
CA VAL A 46 0.30 16.81 -5.36
C VAL A 46 0.09 18.31 -5.47
N GLU A 47 0.24 18.84 -6.67
CA GLU A 47 -0.08 20.25 -6.96
C GLU A 47 -1.60 20.45 -6.81
N GLY A 48 -2.01 20.95 -5.65
CA GLY A 48 -3.40 21.29 -5.33
C GLY A 48 -3.46 22.72 -4.78
N ALA A 49 -4.42 23.49 -5.31
CA ALA A 49 -4.59 24.93 -5.07
C ALA A 49 -4.30 25.37 -3.62
N GLY A 50 -3.10 25.93 -3.41
CA GLY A 50 -2.76 26.73 -2.23
C GLY A 50 -2.05 26.04 -1.06
N SER A 51 -1.83 24.72 -1.07
CA SER A 51 -0.98 24.07 -0.07
C SER A 51 -0.42 22.75 -0.59
N GLU A 52 0.88 22.73 -0.87
CA GLU A 52 1.63 21.53 -1.27
C GLU A 52 1.82 20.64 -0.03
N VAL A 53 0.80 19.85 0.31
CA VAL A 53 0.94 18.87 1.39
C VAL A 53 1.71 17.66 0.83
N PRO A 54 2.95 17.39 1.27
CA PRO A 54 3.71 16.27 0.78
C PRO A 54 3.02 14.96 1.17
N ARG A 55 2.67 14.14 0.19
CA ARG A 55 2.13 12.80 0.43
C ARG A 55 3.26 11.81 0.22
N GLU A 56 3.49 10.92 1.19
CA GLU A 56 4.44 9.81 1.01
C GLU A 56 3.65 8.54 0.76
N ILE A 57 4.12 7.72 -0.17
CA ILE A 57 3.58 6.39 -0.40
C ILE A 57 4.70 5.39 -0.18
N GLU A 58 4.42 4.33 0.56
CA GLU A 58 5.33 3.22 0.80
C GLU A 58 4.70 1.94 0.29
N TRP A 59 5.48 1.12 -0.42
CA TRP A 59 5.05 -0.21 -0.84
C TRP A 59 6.13 -1.28 -0.76
N LEU A 60 5.65 -2.50 -0.58
CA LEU A 60 6.39 -3.75 -0.65
C LEU A 60 5.88 -4.52 -1.87
N THR A 61 6.79 -5.06 -2.68
CA THR A 61 6.47 -5.95 -3.80
C THR A 61 7.04 -7.33 -3.53
N PHE A 62 6.19 -8.34 -3.54
CA PHE A 62 6.56 -9.73 -3.25
C PHE A 62 6.86 -10.48 -4.55
N GLY A 63 7.56 -11.62 -4.44
CA GLY A 63 7.97 -12.44 -5.59
C GLY A 63 6.79 -12.93 -6.45
N ASP A 64 5.60 -13.07 -5.85
CA ASP A 64 4.38 -13.43 -6.58
C ASP A 64 3.71 -12.26 -7.33
N GLY A 65 4.26 -11.05 -7.22
CA GLY A 65 3.76 -9.81 -7.83
C GLY A 65 2.65 -9.12 -7.05
N SER A 66 2.23 -9.67 -5.90
CA SER A 66 1.35 -8.98 -4.95
C SER A 66 2.11 -7.84 -4.27
N ARG A 67 1.36 -6.88 -3.72
CA ARG A 67 1.94 -5.68 -3.11
C ARG A 67 1.25 -5.32 -1.81
N ALA A 68 2.01 -4.86 -0.81
CA ALA A 68 1.45 -4.19 0.36
C ALA A 68 1.77 -2.70 0.27
N LEU A 69 0.81 -1.82 0.54
CA LEU A 69 0.91 -0.37 0.35
C LEU A 69 0.38 0.35 1.60
N ARG A 70 1.00 1.48 1.95
CA ARG A 70 0.41 2.48 2.85
C ARG A 70 0.74 3.89 2.39
N ILE A 71 -0.03 4.86 2.86
CA ILE A 71 0.13 6.27 2.52
C ILE A 71 0.31 7.11 3.78
N ARG A 72 1.14 8.14 3.71
CA ARG A 72 1.26 9.14 4.75
C ARG A 72 0.50 10.39 4.34
N THR A 73 -0.43 10.82 5.18
CA THR A 73 -1.20 12.05 5.00
C THR A 73 -1.02 12.96 6.19
N ASP A 74 -0.64 14.21 5.98
CA ASP A 74 -0.38 15.20 7.05
C ASP A 74 -1.67 15.80 7.66
N GLY A 75 -2.82 15.17 7.44
CA GLY A 75 -4.13 15.68 7.83
C GLY A 75 -4.62 15.10 9.16
N ALA A 76 -4.39 15.81 10.26
CA ALA A 76 -5.10 15.77 11.55
C ALA A 76 -5.22 14.43 12.34
N GLN A 77 -4.85 13.28 11.80
CA GLN A 77 -4.82 12.00 12.50
C GLN A 77 -3.52 11.25 12.14
N THR A 78 -2.56 11.34 13.05
CA THR A 78 -1.43 10.41 13.30
C THR A 78 -0.92 9.57 12.11
N GLY A 79 0.20 10.01 11.53
CA GLY A 79 1.16 9.10 10.91
C GLY A 79 0.72 8.38 9.63
N TRP A 80 1.44 7.30 9.32
CA TRP A 80 1.15 6.45 8.15
C TRP A 80 -0.21 5.76 8.29
N SER A 81 -0.92 5.58 7.18
CA SER A 81 -2.11 4.72 7.12
C SER A 81 -1.77 3.27 7.47
N GLU A 82 -2.80 2.48 7.77
CA GLU A 82 -2.67 1.04 7.79
C GLU A 82 -2.15 0.51 6.44
N TRP A 83 -1.46 -0.61 6.50
CA TRP A 83 -1.04 -1.38 5.35
C TRP A 83 -2.24 -2.07 4.72
N VAL A 84 -2.34 -1.92 3.40
CA VAL A 84 -3.36 -2.56 2.56
C VAL A 84 -2.67 -3.50 1.59
N SER A 85 -3.20 -4.71 1.44
CA SER A 85 -2.72 -5.68 0.46
C SER A 85 -3.44 -5.54 -0.87
N ILE A 86 -2.67 -5.59 -1.95
CA ILE A 86 -3.13 -5.56 -3.33
C ILE A 86 -2.68 -6.88 -3.96
N ALA A 87 -3.65 -7.71 -4.32
CA ALA A 87 -3.37 -8.93 -5.07
C ALA A 87 -2.71 -8.58 -6.41
N LYS A 88 -1.86 -9.47 -6.93
CA LYS A 88 -1.42 -9.36 -8.32
C LYS A 88 -2.66 -9.28 -9.19
N SER A 89 -2.81 -8.17 -9.91
CA SER A 89 -3.72 -8.14 -11.04
C SER A 89 -3.26 -9.25 -11.98
N GLY A 90 -4.05 -10.32 -12.07
CA GLY A 90 -4.07 -11.11 -13.30
C GLY A 90 -4.16 -10.10 -14.44
N GLY A 91 -3.20 -10.14 -15.36
CA GLY A 91 -3.05 -9.11 -16.37
C GLY A 91 -4.40 -8.84 -17.02
N ALA A 92 -4.83 -7.58 -16.97
CA ALA A 92 -6.01 -7.01 -17.62
C ALA A 92 -6.84 -8.01 -18.45
N GLU A 93 -7.59 -8.90 -17.80
CA GLU A 93 -8.70 -9.56 -18.47
C GLU A 93 -9.83 -8.55 -18.52
N SER A 94 -9.78 -7.75 -19.58
CA SER A 94 -10.94 -7.28 -20.33
C SER A 94 -12.01 -6.59 -19.49
N ILE A 95 -11.77 -5.32 -19.14
CA ILE A 95 -12.87 -4.37 -18.89
C ILE A 95 -13.54 -4.06 -20.26
N LYS A 96 -14.12 -5.07 -20.90
CA LYS A 96 -14.94 -4.94 -22.13
C LYS A 96 -16.41 -5.20 -21.84
N SER A 97 -16.94 -4.69 -20.73
CA SER A 97 -18.37 -4.83 -20.43
C SER A 97 -18.91 -3.64 -19.64
N ALA A 98 -18.85 -2.43 -20.21
CA ALA A 98 -19.55 -1.27 -19.62
C ALA A 98 -20.06 -0.25 -20.65
N ASN A 99 -20.32 -0.64 -21.89
CA ASN A 99 -20.94 0.24 -22.89
C ASN A 99 -22.03 -0.50 -23.69
N LYS A 100 -23.13 -0.89 -23.02
CA LYS A 100 -24.32 -1.38 -23.75
C LYS A 100 -25.67 -0.82 -23.29
N TYR A 101 -25.69 0.29 -22.53
CA TYR A 101 -26.96 0.88 -22.06
C TYR A 101 -27.14 2.36 -22.39
N ILE A 102 -26.50 2.87 -23.45
CA ILE A 102 -26.82 4.20 -23.99
C ILE A 102 -26.97 4.09 -25.50
N ALA A 103 -28.10 3.54 -25.95
CA ALA A 103 -28.74 3.87 -27.23
C ALA A 103 -30.02 3.05 -27.38
N ALA A 104 -31.15 3.63 -26.96
CA ALA A 104 -32.42 3.66 -27.69
C ALA A 104 -33.46 4.32 -26.78
N GLN A 105 -33.60 5.63 -26.98
CA GLN A 105 -34.90 6.29 -26.82
C GLN A 105 -35.83 5.82 -27.95
#